data_AF-A0AAW5MTM9-F1
#
_entry.id   AF-A0AAW5MTM9-F1
#
_cell.length_a   1.000
_cell.length_b   1.000
_cell.length_c   1.000
_cell.angle_alpha   90.00
_cell.angle_beta   90.00
_cell.angle_gamma   90.00
#
_symmetry.space_group_name_H-M   'P 1'
#
loop_
_entity.id
_entity.type
_entity.pdbx_description
1 polymer ?
#
loop_
_entity_poly.entity_id
_entity_poly.type
_entity_poly.pdbx_seq_one_letter_code
_entity_poly.pdbx_strand_id
1 'polypeptide(L)' 'MTTDDIESYFGSIEKVAAFFGITTEAVYQWRNRPGQLIPKGRAAEAAYRTCGRLPFKPELYEKSNG' A
#
# COMPACT_ATOMS: atom_id res chain seq x y z
N MET A 1 -5.88 -2.38 1.20
CA MET A 1 -4.58 -2.71 0.58
C MET A 1 -3.52 -2.54 1.65
N THR A 2 -2.96 -3.64 2.10
CA THR A 2 -1.93 -3.68 3.12
C THR A 2 -0.55 -3.65 2.48
N THR A 3 0.46 -3.55 3.34
CA THR A 3 1.86 -3.63 2.91
C THR A 3 2.21 -5.04 2.41
N ASP A 4 1.52 -6.07 2.95
CA ASP A 4 1.66 -7.47 2.52
C ASP A 4 1.06 -7.70 1.12
N ASP A 5 -0.13 -7.14 0.83
CA ASP A 5 -0.77 -7.23 -0.49
C ASP A 5 0.19 -6.78 -1.61
N ILE A 6 0.82 -5.62 -1.43
CA ILE A 6 1.72 -5.05 -2.42
C ILE A 6 3.05 -5.80 -2.47
N GLU A 7 3.59 -6.23 -1.34
CA GLU A 7 4.83 -7.00 -1.32
C GLU A 7 4.66 -8.36 -1.99
N SER A 8 3.54 -9.04 -1.74
CA SER A 8 3.18 -10.30 -2.41
C SER A 8 3.04 -10.10 -3.92
N TYR A 9 2.38 -9.00 -4.34
CA TYR A 9 2.20 -8.69 -5.76
C TYR A 9 3.51 -8.36 -6.49
N PHE A 10 4.37 -7.53 -5.90
CA PHE A 10 5.62 -7.11 -6.51
C PHE A 10 6.76 -8.12 -6.27
N GLY A 11 6.65 -8.96 -5.25
CA GLY A 11 7.60 -10.00 -4.85
C GLY A 11 8.72 -9.54 -3.91
N SER A 12 8.87 -8.23 -3.65
CA SER A 12 9.79 -7.72 -2.63
C SER A 12 9.50 -6.25 -2.28
N ILE A 13 9.91 -5.83 -1.08
CA ILE A 13 9.82 -4.44 -0.61
C ILE A 13 10.64 -3.48 -1.50
N GLU A 14 11.76 -3.92 -2.07
CA GLU A 14 12.58 -3.12 -2.99
C GLU A 14 11.82 -2.77 -4.27
N LYS A 15 11.10 -3.75 -4.83
CA LYS A 15 10.26 -3.52 -6.02
C LYS A 15 9.07 -2.62 -5.71
N VAL A 16 8.48 -2.76 -4.53
CA VAL A 16 7.45 -1.83 -4.03
C VAL A 16 8.00 -0.41 -3.96
N ALA A 17 9.16 -0.23 -3.32
CA ALA A 17 9.80 1.07 -3.15
C ALA A 17 10.11 1.73 -4.52
N ALA A 18 10.68 0.95 -5.45
CA ALA A 18 10.94 1.37 -6.82
C ALA A 18 9.65 1.74 -7.58
N PHE A 19 8.59 0.96 -7.42
CA PHE A 19 7.29 1.24 -8.04
C PHE A 19 6.74 2.60 -7.59
N PHE A 20 6.79 2.90 -6.30
CA PHE A 20 6.29 4.15 -5.72
C PHE A 20 7.29 5.32 -5.73
N GLY A 21 8.52 5.11 -6.22
CA GLY A 21 9.57 6.12 -6.22
C GLY A 21 9.96 6.60 -4.81
N ILE A 22 9.94 5.70 -3.82
CA ILE A 22 10.29 5.97 -2.42
C ILE A 22 11.41 5.04 -1.95
N THR A 23 11.89 5.25 -0.73
CA THR A 23 12.84 4.34 -0.08
C THR A 23 12.15 3.09 0.48
N THR A 24 12.90 1.99 0.61
CA THR A 24 12.44 0.77 1.29
C THR A 24 12.03 1.04 2.73
N GLU A 25 12.74 1.95 3.41
CA GLU A 25 12.40 2.36 4.78
C GLU A 25 11.01 3.01 4.88
N ALA A 26 10.62 3.83 3.89
CA ALA A 26 9.28 4.40 3.83
C ALA A 26 8.19 3.32 3.67
N VAL A 27 8.50 2.20 3.00
CA VAL A 27 7.60 1.04 2.91
C VAL A 27 7.51 0.32 4.26
N TYR A 28 8.64 0.14 4.95
CA TYR A 28 8.64 -0.44 6.31
C TYR A 28 7.81 0.38 7.30
N GLN A 29 7.82 1.71 7.19
CA GLN A 29 6.96 2.58 8.02
C GLN A 29 5.46 2.29 7.82
N TRP A 30 5.04 1.76 6.68
CA TRP A 30 3.64 1.37 6.46
C TRP A 30 3.24 0.13 7.26
N ARG A 31 4.18 -0.80 7.52
CA ARG A 31 3.93 -1.97 8.37
C ARG A 31 3.65 -1.59 9.83
N ASN A 32 4.14 -0.43 10.28
CA ASN A 32 3.90 0.08 11.63
C ASN A 32 2.52 0.75 11.78
N ARG A 33 1.76 0.91 10.70
CA ARG A 33 0.42 1.52 10.74
C ARG A 33 -0.62 0.49 11.19
N PRO A 34 -1.70 0.92 11.86
CA PRO A 34 -2.81 0.03 12.20
C PRO A 34 -3.36 -0.64 10.94
N GLY A 35 -3.53 -1.97 11.02
CA GLY A 35 -3.95 -2.79 9.88
C GLY A 35 -2.92 -2.90 8.76
N GLN A 36 -1.68 -2.45 8.98
CA GLN A 36 -0.57 -2.45 8.02
C GLN A 36 -0.94 -1.80 6.67
N LEU A 37 -1.87 -0.85 6.72
CA LEU A 37 -2.42 -0.20 5.54
C LEU A 37 -1.42 0.81 4.97
N ILE A 38 -1.15 0.70 3.67
CA ILE A 38 -0.39 1.74 2.98
C ILE A 38 -1.23 3.02 2.89
N PRO A 39 -0.65 4.22 2.74
CA PRO A 39 -1.43 5.46 2.66
C PRO A 39 -2.52 5.42 1.60
N LYS A 40 -3.71 5.98 1.92
CA LYS A 40 -4.89 6.02 1.03
C LYS A 40 -4.53 6.46 -0.39
N GLY A 41 -3.77 7.55 -0.52
CA GLY A 41 -3.32 8.04 -1.82
C GLY A 41 -2.42 7.05 -2.58
N ARG A 42 -1.54 6.32 -1.88
CA ARG A 42 -0.68 5.29 -2.47
C ARG A 42 -1.47 4.05 -2.86
N ALA A 43 -2.49 3.68 -2.09
CA ALA A 43 -3.38 2.58 -2.45
C ALA A 43 -4.21 2.89 -3.70
N ALA A 44 -4.71 4.12 -3.84
CA ALA A 44 -5.39 4.56 -5.05
C ALA A 44 -4.43 4.59 -6.26
N GLU A 45 -3.20 5.08 -6.09
CA GLU A 45 -2.18 5.07 -7.14
C GLU A 45 -1.83 3.65 -7.59
N ALA A 46 -1.64 2.73 -6.64
CA ALA A 46 -1.36 1.33 -6.93
C ALA A 46 -2.50 0.68 -7.72
N ALA A 47 -3.75 0.90 -7.32
CA ALA A 47 -4.91 0.40 -8.03
C ALA A 47 -4.99 0.93 -9.47
N TYR A 48 -4.74 2.24 -9.65
CA TYR A 48 -4.73 2.86 -10.97
C TYR A 48 -3.61 2.30 -11.87
N ARG A 49 -2.37 2.27 -11.37
CA ARG A 49 -1.18 1.86 -12.14
C ARG A 49 -1.11 0.35 -12.40
N THR A 50 -1.74 -0.47 -11.55
CA THR A 50 -1.83 -1.93 -11.76
C THR A 50 -3.08 -2.35 -12.53
N CYS A 51 -3.83 -1.40 -13.09
CA CYS A 51 -5.08 -1.66 -13.82
C CYS A 51 -6.08 -2.49 -12.99
N GLY A 52 -6.17 -2.20 -11.68
CA GLY A 52 -7.10 -2.86 -10.76
C GLY A 52 -6.64 -4.21 -10.19
N ARG A 53 -5.44 -4.71 -10.51
CA ARG A 53 -4.93 -5.96 -9.92
C ARG A 53 -4.68 -5.86 -8.41
N LEU A 54 -4.39 -4.66 -7.92
CA LEU A 54 -4.40 -4.33 -6.50
C LEU A 54 -5.63 -3.47 -6.19
N PRO A 55 -6.77 -4.06 -5.75
CA PRO A 55 -8.00 -3.31 -5.57
C PRO A 55 -7.90 -2.32 -4.39
N PHE A 56 -8.21 -1.05 -4.66
CA PHE A 56 -8.32 -0.03 -3.64
C PHE A 56 -9.67 -0.17 -2.92
N LYS A 57 -9.61 -0.43 -1.62
CA LYS A 57 -10.79 -0.52 -0.73
C LYS A 57 -10.84 0.73 0.16
N PRO A 58 -11.66 1.75 -0.17
CA PRO A 58 -11.71 2.99 0.59
C PRO A 58 -12.23 2.81 2.02
N GLU A 59 -13.09 1.81 2.25
CA GLU A 59 -13.67 1.43 3.55
C GLU A 59 -12.61 1.16 4.62
N LEU A 60 -11.43 0.64 4.24
CA LEU A 60 -10.32 0.38 5.17
C LEU A 60 -9.64 1.67 5.67
N TYR A 61 -9.90 2.80 5.00
CA TYR A 61 -9.30 4.10 5.29
C TYR A 61 -10.26 5.08 5.93
N GLU A 62 -11.54 4.72 6.02
CA GLU A 62 -12.48 5.49 6.80
C GLU A 62 -12.05 5.37 8.26
N LYS A 63 -11.76 6.50 8.90
CA LYS A 63 -11.55 6.51 10.34
C LYS A 63 -12.80 5.88 10.95
N SER A 64 -12.64 4.81 11.72
CA SER A 64 -13.64 4.48 12.73
C SER A 64 -13.75 5.73 13.61
N ASN A 65 -14.76 6.56 13.34
CA ASN A 65 -15.31 7.47 14.34
C ASN A 65 -15.95 6.56 15.39
N GLY A 66 -15.12 6.05 16.30
CA GLY A 66 -15.53 5.46 17.57
C GLY A 66 -15.58 6.56 18.61
#